data_AF-A0A2N2MGW7-F1
#
_entry.id   AF-A0A2N2MGW7-F1
#
_cell.length_a   1.000
_cell.length_b   1.000
_cell.length_c   1.000
_cell.angle_alpha   90.00
_cell.angle_beta   90.00
_cell.angle_gamma   90.00
#
_symmetry.space_group_name_H-M   'P 1'
#
loop_
_entity.id
_entity.type
_entity.pdbx_description
1 polymer ?
#
loop_
_entity_poly.entity_id
_entity_poly.type
_entity_poly.pdbx_seq_one_letter_code
_entity_poly.pdbx_strand_id
1 'polypeptide(L)'
;FIGKDNIEFHTIIWPGMLIGYDESLNLPYDVPANEYLNVEGRKLSKSRRWMIGMSDALDRYDPDPWRYALAASQPESQDVNFTWDEFVRRNNEELVSTWGNLANRVLSFCNKYWEGQVPDPGELTELDNDLIKTIEGGFETVGELIDTVKLRAAAAEAMRLASEVNKYLDTTAPWQQVKTDKATAARAIFTALKAIDSLKILFAPFLPFTSDKLHGFMGYDGSLFGTQTTETLKDAIGEHKVLRYDPTGATGKWEPSKLKAGDPLRQPVALFKKLDISIVEDERARLGN
;
A
#
# COMPACT_ATOMS: atom_id res chain seq x y z
N PHE A 1 18.96 -5.99 0.94
CA PHE A 1 18.12 -5.61 2.09
C PHE A 1 18.51 -6.45 3.30
N ILE A 2 19.02 -5.81 4.35
CA ILE A 2 19.50 -6.46 5.56
C ILE A 2 19.27 -5.55 6.78
N GLY A 3 19.44 -6.09 8.00
CA GLY A 3 19.65 -5.25 9.18
C GLY A 3 21.10 -4.75 9.25
N LYS A 4 21.36 -3.62 9.90
CA LYS A 4 22.70 -2.99 9.97
C LYS A 4 23.83 -3.90 10.47
N ASP A 5 23.51 -4.85 11.36
CA ASP A 5 24.50 -5.80 11.91
C ASP A 5 25.09 -6.73 10.85
N ASN A 6 24.45 -6.83 9.69
CA ASN A 6 24.87 -7.68 8.59
C ASN A 6 25.70 -6.94 7.52
N ILE A 7 25.97 -5.64 7.68
CA ILE A 7 26.65 -4.84 6.64
C ILE A 7 28.03 -5.41 6.33
N GLU A 8 28.86 -5.67 7.34
CA GLU A 8 30.22 -6.20 7.15
C GLU A 8 30.20 -7.56 6.43
N PHE A 9 29.23 -8.41 6.76
CA PHE A 9 29.06 -9.71 6.12
C PHE A 9 28.72 -9.57 4.63
N HIS A 10 27.92 -8.58 4.24
CA HIS A 10 27.45 -8.42 2.86
C HIS A 10 28.29 -7.48 2.01
N THR A 11 29.18 -6.69 2.62
CA THR A 11 30.04 -5.72 1.92
C THR A 11 31.51 -6.13 1.89
N ILE A 12 31.93 -7.06 2.77
CA ILE A 12 33.33 -7.51 2.86
C ILE A 12 33.42 -9.03 2.73
N ILE A 13 32.80 -9.78 3.66
CA ILE A 13 33.00 -11.23 3.75
C ILE A 13 32.41 -11.94 2.53
N TRP A 14 31.14 -11.69 2.23
CA TRP A 14 30.44 -12.33 1.12
C TRP A 14 31.04 -11.97 -0.25
N PRO A 15 31.31 -10.69 -0.58
CA PRO A 15 32.04 -10.35 -1.80
C PRO A 15 33.41 -11.02 -1.89
N GLY A 16 34.18 -11.07 -0.79
CA GLY A 16 35.47 -11.76 -0.76
C GLY A 16 35.37 -13.27 -1.03
N MET A 17 34.33 -13.92 -0.51
CA MET A 17 34.03 -15.32 -0.79
C MET A 17 33.68 -15.55 -2.27
N LEU A 18 32.86 -14.67 -2.85
CA LEU A 18 32.47 -14.75 -4.27
C LEU A 18 33.68 -14.60 -5.19
N ILE A 19 34.47 -13.53 -4.98
CA ILE A 19 35.69 -13.26 -5.75
C ILE A 19 36.68 -14.42 -5.64
N GLY A 20 36.88 -14.95 -4.42
CA GLY A 20 37.78 -16.08 -4.19
C GLY A 20 37.32 -17.40 -4.82
N TYR A 21 36.03 -17.56 -5.08
CA TYR A 21 35.48 -18.74 -5.75
C TYR A 21 35.49 -18.59 -7.28
N ASP A 22 34.94 -17.48 -7.79
CA ASP A 22 34.86 -17.16 -9.22
C ASP A 22 34.54 -15.67 -9.42
N GLU A 23 35.47 -14.93 -10.03
CA GLU A 23 35.35 -13.48 -10.31
C GLU A 23 34.23 -13.12 -11.29
N SER A 24 33.66 -14.09 -12.02
CA SER A 24 32.52 -13.86 -12.92
C SER A 24 31.18 -13.82 -12.20
N LEU A 25 31.13 -14.19 -10.91
CA LEU A 25 29.91 -14.14 -10.12
C LEU A 25 29.48 -12.71 -9.81
N ASN A 26 28.17 -12.48 -9.83
CA ASN A 26 27.59 -11.18 -9.51
C ASN A 26 27.85 -10.81 -8.05
N LEU A 27 28.45 -9.64 -7.82
CA LEU A 27 28.57 -9.05 -6.50
C LEU A 27 27.28 -8.33 -6.09
N PRO A 28 27.05 -8.10 -4.78
CA PRO A 28 25.95 -7.25 -4.33
C PRO A 28 26.01 -5.88 -5.00
N TYR A 29 24.98 -5.53 -5.78
CA TYR A 29 24.87 -4.24 -6.46
C TYR A 29 24.66 -3.09 -5.47
N ASP A 30 23.75 -3.30 -4.52
CA ASP A 30 23.48 -2.39 -3.42
C ASP A 30 23.15 -3.20 -2.15
N VAL A 31 23.43 -2.62 -0.98
CA VAL A 31 23.21 -3.25 0.32
C VAL A 31 22.36 -2.34 1.22
N PRO A 32 21.06 -2.14 0.89
CA PRO A 32 20.18 -1.38 1.77
C PRO A 32 20.11 -2.04 3.15
N ALA A 33 20.45 -1.27 4.17
CA ALA A 33 20.49 -1.72 5.55
C ALA A 33 19.58 -0.85 6.42
N ASN A 34 18.81 -1.49 7.30
CA ASN A 34 17.92 -0.79 8.22
C ASN A 34 18.46 -0.79 9.65
N GLU A 35 18.16 0.30 10.36
CA GLU A 35 18.35 0.47 11.79
C GLU A 35 17.35 -0.41 12.57
N TYR A 36 17.41 -0.40 13.90
CA TYR A 36 16.57 -1.31 14.68
C TYR A 36 15.13 -0.83 14.81
N LEU A 37 14.22 -1.81 14.84
CA LEU A 37 12.85 -1.61 15.29
C LEU A 37 12.72 -2.04 16.76
N ASN A 38 12.38 -1.09 17.61
CA ASN A 38 11.98 -1.32 19.00
C ASN A 38 10.45 -1.44 19.10
N VAL A 39 9.96 -2.10 20.14
CA VAL A 39 8.51 -2.24 20.40
C VAL A 39 8.25 -1.70 21.80
N GLU A 40 7.29 -0.78 21.93
CA GLU A 40 6.83 -0.23 23.22
C GLU A 40 8.01 0.23 24.12
N GLY A 41 9.00 0.88 23.52
CA GLY A 41 10.17 1.46 24.18
C GLY A 41 11.30 0.49 24.50
N ARG A 42 11.21 -0.79 24.10
CA ARG A 42 12.26 -1.79 24.38
C ARG A 42 12.71 -2.54 23.13
N LYS A 43 13.96 -3.00 23.16
CA LYS A 43 14.53 -3.89 22.12
C LYS A 43 13.78 -5.21 22.09
N LEU A 44 13.61 -5.76 20.89
CA LEU A 44 13.03 -7.09 20.68
C LEU A 44 13.84 -8.16 21.43
N SER A 45 13.15 -9.07 22.12
CA SER A 45 13.78 -10.14 22.89
C SER A 45 12.95 -11.42 22.88
N LYS A 46 13.49 -12.48 22.27
CA LYS A 46 12.85 -13.81 22.27
C LYS A 46 12.77 -14.42 23.68
N SER A 47 13.85 -14.31 24.46
CA SER A 47 13.91 -14.91 25.81
C SER A 47 12.95 -14.25 26.79
N ARG A 48 12.73 -12.94 26.66
CA ARG A 48 11.74 -12.19 27.46
C ARG A 48 10.35 -12.20 26.85
N ARG A 49 10.16 -12.85 25.68
CA ARG A 49 8.92 -12.79 24.88
C ARG A 49 8.47 -11.34 24.60
N TRP A 50 9.43 -10.43 24.45
CA TRP A 50 9.19 -9.03 24.08
C TRP A 50 9.30 -8.90 22.57
N MET A 51 8.29 -9.39 21.85
CA MET A 51 8.21 -9.31 20.39
C MET A 51 6.78 -9.47 19.92
N ILE A 52 6.49 -8.95 18.73
CA ILE A 52 5.23 -9.18 18.04
C ILE A 52 5.43 -10.39 17.11
N GLY A 53 4.74 -11.50 17.39
CA GLY A 53 4.73 -12.66 16.53
C GLY A 53 3.86 -12.39 15.30
N MET A 54 4.46 -12.34 14.10
CA MET A 54 3.69 -11.98 12.90
C MET A 54 2.59 -13.00 12.55
N SER A 55 2.78 -14.28 12.83
CA SER A 55 1.71 -15.28 12.65
C SER A 55 0.50 -14.95 13.51
N ASP A 56 0.71 -14.75 14.82
CA ASP A 56 -0.37 -14.40 15.75
C ASP A 56 -1.03 -13.07 15.39
N ALA A 57 -0.23 -12.08 14.94
CA ALA A 57 -0.73 -10.78 14.52
C ALA A 57 -1.58 -10.86 13.25
N LEU A 58 -1.22 -11.71 12.29
CA LEU A 58 -1.95 -11.94 11.05
C LEU A 58 -3.20 -12.80 11.23
N ASP A 59 -3.27 -13.60 12.30
CA ASP A 59 -4.50 -14.28 12.71
C ASP A 59 -5.56 -13.29 13.25
N ARG A 60 -5.12 -12.14 13.77
CA ARG A 60 -5.99 -11.12 14.41
C ARG A 60 -6.31 -9.92 13.51
N TYR A 61 -5.35 -9.50 12.69
CA TYR A 61 -5.44 -8.27 11.91
C TYR A 61 -5.10 -8.51 10.45
N ASP A 62 -5.74 -7.75 9.57
CA ASP A 62 -5.47 -7.84 8.13
C ASP A 62 -4.00 -7.44 7.83
N PRO A 63 -3.37 -8.01 6.78
CA PRO A 63 -1.95 -7.81 6.49
C PRO A 63 -1.58 -6.38 6.07
N ASP A 64 -2.47 -5.69 5.35
CA ASP A 64 -2.18 -4.36 4.78
C ASP A 64 -1.92 -3.26 5.83
N PRO A 65 -2.71 -3.17 6.93
CA PRO A 65 -2.38 -2.30 8.04
C PRO A 65 -0.97 -2.49 8.60
N TRP A 66 -0.50 -3.75 8.72
CA TRP A 66 0.88 -4.06 9.14
C TRP A 66 1.91 -3.58 8.14
N ARG A 67 1.72 -3.90 6.86
CA ARG A 67 2.64 -3.49 5.79
C ARG A 67 2.77 -1.97 5.73
N TYR A 68 1.64 -1.26 5.80
CA TYR A 68 1.64 0.19 5.78
C TYR A 68 2.28 0.81 7.02
N ALA A 69 1.91 0.35 8.23
CA ALA A 69 2.48 0.89 9.45
C ALA A 69 4.00 0.72 9.50
N LEU A 70 4.51 -0.45 9.07
CA LEU A 70 5.94 -0.73 9.03
C LEU A 70 6.67 0.07 7.94
N ALA A 71 6.09 0.20 6.74
CA ALA A 71 6.67 1.02 5.68
C ALA A 71 6.70 2.51 6.07
N ALA A 72 5.60 3.03 6.61
CA ALA A 72 5.47 4.42 7.02
C ALA A 72 6.28 4.79 8.28
N SER A 73 6.86 3.80 8.96
CA SER A 73 7.73 3.98 10.13
C SER A 73 9.07 3.24 9.98
N GLN A 74 9.50 2.98 8.74
CA GLN A 74 10.69 2.16 8.50
C GLN A 74 11.95 2.80 9.12
N PRO A 75 12.79 2.03 9.84
CA PRO A 75 14.03 2.53 10.45
C PRO A 75 15.13 2.70 9.39
N GLU A 76 15.00 3.71 8.54
CA GLU A 76 15.92 4.00 7.43
C GLU A 76 17.19 4.74 7.89
N SER A 77 17.05 5.72 8.78
CA SER A 77 18.16 6.59 9.21
C SER A 77 18.46 6.54 10.70
N GLN A 78 17.53 6.03 11.50
CA GLN A 78 17.66 5.89 12.95
C GLN A 78 16.73 4.78 13.43
N ASP A 79 17.01 4.26 14.63
CA ASP A 79 16.12 3.31 15.30
C ASP A 79 14.69 3.91 15.40
N VAL A 80 13.68 3.09 15.18
CA VAL A 80 12.27 3.47 15.30
C VAL A 80 11.60 2.65 16.39
N ASN A 81 10.66 3.27 17.09
CA ASN A 81 9.85 2.61 18.10
C ASN A 81 8.42 2.39 17.58
N PHE A 82 8.04 1.12 17.42
CA PHE A 82 6.66 0.73 17.17
C PHE A 82 5.84 0.84 18.46
N THR A 83 4.66 1.43 18.36
CA THR A 83 3.64 1.38 19.42
C THR A 83 2.29 0.95 18.85
N TRP A 84 1.49 0.27 19.66
CA TRP A 84 0.15 -0.12 19.26
C TRP A 84 -0.77 1.08 19.07
N ASP A 85 -0.58 2.16 19.82
CA ASP A 85 -1.27 3.43 19.59
C ASP A 85 -1.05 3.96 18.17
N GLU A 86 0.21 3.98 17.72
CA GLU A 86 0.56 4.48 16.39
C GLU A 86 0.05 3.54 15.29
N PHE A 87 0.05 2.23 15.53
CA PHE A 87 -0.55 1.25 14.63
C PHE A 87 -2.06 1.50 14.44
N VAL A 88 -2.80 1.66 15.55
CA VAL A 88 -4.24 1.96 15.51
C VAL A 88 -4.49 3.31 14.84
N ARG A 89 -3.70 4.34 15.17
CA ARG A 89 -3.80 5.68 14.57
C ARG A 89 -3.63 5.63 13.06
N ARG A 90 -2.53 5.04 12.58
CA ARG A 90 -2.25 4.91 11.13
C ARG A 90 -3.35 4.13 10.40
N ASN A 91 -3.83 3.04 10.98
CA ASN A 91 -4.93 2.31 10.38
C ASN A 91 -6.21 3.16 10.32
N ASN A 92 -6.63 3.76 11.44
CA ASN A 92 -7.94 4.38 11.53
C ASN A 92 -8.00 5.77 10.86
N GLU A 93 -6.94 6.57 10.98
CA GLU A 93 -6.91 7.94 10.47
C GLU A 93 -6.41 7.99 9.02
N GLU A 94 -5.38 7.23 8.68
CA GLU A 94 -4.77 7.28 7.36
C GLU A 94 -5.46 6.28 6.42
N LEU A 95 -5.44 4.98 6.75
CA LEU A 95 -6.00 3.95 5.87
C LEU A 95 -7.53 4.00 5.81
N VAL A 96 -8.22 3.97 6.95
CA VAL A 96 -9.70 3.95 6.98
C VAL A 96 -10.25 5.31 6.59
N SER A 97 -9.82 6.40 7.24
CA SER A 97 -10.47 7.70 7.08
C SER A 97 -10.00 8.50 5.87
N THR A 98 -8.72 8.45 5.51
CA THR A 98 -8.19 9.26 4.40
C THR A 98 -8.30 8.52 3.07
N TRP A 99 -7.75 7.31 2.98
CA TRP A 99 -7.69 6.56 1.72
C TRP A 99 -8.93 5.70 1.45
N GLY A 100 -9.27 4.81 2.38
CA GLY A 100 -10.36 3.86 2.23
C GLY A 100 -11.72 4.54 2.10
N ASN A 101 -12.00 5.52 2.95
CA ASN A 101 -13.22 6.30 2.86
C ASN A 101 -13.31 7.10 1.56
N LEU A 102 -12.21 7.68 1.07
CA LEU A 102 -12.16 8.36 -0.23
C LEU A 102 -12.59 7.42 -1.36
N ALA A 103 -11.97 6.25 -1.48
CA ALA A 103 -12.31 5.29 -2.52
C ALA A 103 -13.78 4.84 -2.42
N ASN A 104 -14.22 4.46 -1.22
CA ASN A 104 -15.57 3.97 -1.00
C ASN A 104 -16.64 5.03 -1.27
N ARG A 105 -16.44 6.28 -0.82
CA ARG A 105 -17.43 7.35 -0.99
C ARG A 105 -17.63 7.69 -2.46
N VAL A 106 -16.54 7.77 -3.24
CA VAL A 106 -16.60 8.10 -4.67
C VAL A 106 -17.24 6.97 -5.44
N LEU A 107 -16.80 5.72 -5.23
CA LEU A 107 -17.37 4.54 -5.90
C LEU A 107 -18.84 4.33 -5.56
N SER A 108 -19.22 4.45 -4.28
CA SER A 108 -20.63 4.27 -3.87
C SER A 108 -21.53 5.35 -4.45
N PHE A 109 -21.03 6.58 -4.54
CA PHE A 109 -21.76 7.68 -5.14
C PHE A 109 -21.90 7.52 -6.64
N CYS A 110 -20.85 7.03 -7.31
CA CYS A 110 -20.91 6.67 -8.71
C CYS A 110 -21.95 5.57 -8.98
N ASN A 111 -21.94 4.50 -8.19
CA ASN A 111 -22.93 3.42 -8.25
C ASN A 111 -24.37 3.95 -8.08
N LYS A 112 -24.58 4.89 -7.16
CA LYS A 112 -25.91 5.45 -6.87
C LYS A 112 -26.45 6.35 -7.98
N TYR A 113 -25.63 7.23 -8.55
CA TYR A 113 -26.10 8.30 -9.45
C TYR A 113 -25.85 8.04 -10.93
N TRP A 114 -24.97 7.10 -11.25
CA TRP A 114 -24.62 6.71 -12.63
C TRP A 114 -24.62 5.18 -12.82
N GLU A 115 -25.39 4.45 -12.01
CA GLU A 115 -25.67 3.01 -12.21
C GLU A 115 -24.42 2.13 -12.31
N GLY A 116 -23.36 2.53 -11.59
CA GLY A 116 -22.09 1.80 -11.60
C GLY A 116 -21.30 1.98 -12.88
N GLN A 117 -21.51 3.07 -13.62
CA GLN A 117 -20.70 3.43 -14.79
C GLN A 117 -19.93 4.72 -14.51
N VAL A 118 -18.69 4.78 -15.00
CA VAL A 118 -17.89 6.01 -14.95
C VAL A 118 -18.62 7.11 -15.72
N PRO A 119 -18.90 8.27 -15.10
CA PRO A 119 -19.69 9.31 -15.74
C PRO A 119 -18.91 10.02 -16.85
N ASP A 120 -19.63 10.53 -17.85
CA ASP A 120 -19.05 11.43 -18.86
C ASP A 120 -18.71 12.78 -18.21
N PRO A 121 -17.45 13.22 -18.23
CA PRO A 121 -17.05 14.48 -17.61
C PRO A 121 -17.42 15.72 -18.42
N GLY A 122 -17.77 15.58 -19.71
CA GLY A 122 -17.75 16.70 -20.63
C GLY A 122 -16.36 17.34 -20.69
N GLU A 123 -16.29 18.67 -20.73
CA GLU A 123 -15.02 19.40 -20.71
C GLU A 123 -14.45 19.53 -19.30
N LEU A 124 -13.22 19.02 -19.13
CA LEU A 124 -12.41 19.19 -17.92
C LEU A 124 -11.99 20.65 -17.74
N THR A 125 -12.10 21.14 -16.51
CA THR A 125 -11.59 22.45 -16.10
C THR A 125 -10.09 22.40 -15.81
N GLU A 126 -9.47 23.56 -15.62
CA GLU A 126 -8.08 23.66 -15.19
C GLU A 126 -7.86 22.93 -13.85
N LEU A 127 -8.76 23.12 -12.87
CA LEU A 127 -8.69 22.45 -11.57
C LEU A 127 -8.70 20.91 -11.70
N ASP A 128 -9.47 20.37 -12.65
CA ASP A 128 -9.57 18.93 -12.88
C ASP A 128 -8.26 18.38 -13.47
N ASN A 129 -7.73 19.08 -14.48
CA ASN A 129 -6.48 18.73 -15.12
C ASN A 129 -5.29 18.86 -14.16
N ASP A 130 -5.29 19.84 -13.27
CA ASP A 130 -4.25 20.02 -12.26
C ASP A 130 -4.22 18.87 -11.25
N LEU A 131 -5.39 18.39 -10.79
CA LEU A 131 -5.43 17.20 -9.94
C LEU A 131 -4.89 15.99 -10.69
N ILE A 132 -5.38 15.73 -11.92
CA ILE A 132 -4.93 14.58 -12.72
C ILE A 132 -3.41 14.62 -12.88
N LYS A 133 -2.86 15.75 -13.31
CA LYS A 133 -1.41 15.93 -13.47
C LYS A 133 -0.65 15.71 -12.17
N THR A 134 -1.17 16.20 -11.04
CA THR A 134 -0.55 16.01 -9.71
C THR A 134 -0.47 14.52 -9.35
N ILE A 135 -1.55 13.77 -9.58
CA ILE A 135 -1.59 12.33 -9.27
C ILE A 135 -0.75 11.52 -10.25
N GLU A 136 -0.78 11.84 -11.55
CA GLU A 136 0.02 11.15 -12.57
C GLU A 136 1.53 11.40 -12.37
N GLY A 137 1.93 12.61 -11.95
CA GLY A 137 3.31 12.89 -11.53
C GLY A 137 3.75 12.08 -10.30
N GLY A 138 2.80 11.54 -9.53
CA GLY A 138 3.06 10.63 -8.42
C GLY A 138 3.78 9.34 -8.82
N PHE A 139 3.63 8.88 -10.07
CA PHE A 139 4.35 7.70 -10.56
C PHE A 139 5.86 7.91 -10.65
N GLU A 140 6.28 9.13 -10.97
CA GLU A 140 7.69 9.52 -10.96
C GLU A 140 8.16 9.70 -9.52
N THR A 141 7.49 10.53 -8.72
CA THR A 141 7.96 10.86 -7.36
C THR A 141 7.97 9.65 -6.42
N VAL A 142 6.91 8.82 -6.42
CA VAL A 142 6.86 7.59 -5.63
C VAL A 142 7.84 6.55 -6.18
N GLY A 143 7.96 6.45 -7.51
CA GLY A 143 8.87 5.54 -8.18
C GLY A 143 10.33 5.79 -7.80
N GLU A 144 10.79 7.04 -7.91
CA GLU A 144 12.16 7.45 -7.54
C GLU A 144 12.48 7.17 -6.06
N LEU A 145 11.50 7.38 -5.18
CA LEU A 145 11.66 7.07 -3.76
C LEU A 145 11.78 5.57 -3.52
N ILE A 146 11.03 4.74 -4.25
CA ILE A 146 11.14 3.27 -4.17
C ILE A 146 12.49 2.80 -4.74
N ASP A 147 12.89 3.32 -5.90
CA ASP A 147 14.15 3.00 -6.58
C ASP A 147 15.37 3.33 -5.70
N THR A 148 15.26 4.38 -4.88
CA THR A 148 16.28 4.78 -3.91
C THR A 148 16.03 4.26 -2.49
N VAL A 149 15.11 3.31 -2.34
CA VAL A 149 14.83 2.59 -1.09
C VAL A 149 14.36 3.49 0.07
N LYS A 150 13.76 4.63 -0.25
CA LYS A 150 13.13 5.58 0.69
C LYS A 150 11.64 5.23 0.88
N LEU A 151 11.37 4.03 1.36
CA LEU A 151 10.03 3.45 1.47
C LEU A 151 9.11 4.26 2.39
N ARG A 152 9.64 4.84 3.47
CA ARG A 152 8.89 5.73 4.37
C ARG A 152 8.41 6.98 3.65
N ALA A 153 9.28 7.60 2.87
CA ALA A 153 8.93 8.79 2.09
C ALA A 153 7.96 8.44 0.95
N ALA A 154 8.15 7.30 0.28
CA ALA A 154 7.27 6.84 -0.79
C ALA A 154 5.84 6.60 -0.29
N ALA A 155 5.67 5.93 0.85
CA ALA A 155 4.35 5.71 1.46
C ALA A 155 3.69 7.03 1.89
N ALA A 156 4.47 7.97 2.44
CA ALA A 156 3.99 9.29 2.82
C ALA A 156 3.55 10.12 1.60
N GLU A 157 4.28 10.05 0.49
CA GLU A 157 3.93 10.74 -0.76
C GLU A 157 2.64 10.18 -1.37
N ALA A 158 2.47 8.86 -1.41
CA ALA A 158 1.21 8.26 -1.84
C ALA A 158 0.01 8.73 -0.98
N MET A 159 0.18 8.81 0.34
CA MET A 159 -0.86 9.32 1.25
C MET A 159 -1.13 10.82 1.08
N ARG A 160 -0.09 11.63 0.79
CA ARG A 160 -0.24 13.05 0.45
C ARG A 160 -1.08 13.22 -0.81
N LEU A 161 -0.81 12.44 -1.85
CA LEU A 161 -1.57 12.46 -3.10
C LEU A 161 -3.04 12.08 -2.88
N ALA A 162 -3.32 11.06 -2.06
CA ALA A 162 -4.70 10.74 -1.66
C ALA A 162 -5.40 11.90 -0.93
N SER A 163 -4.65 12.68 -0.13
CA SER A 163 -5.16 13.86 0.54
C SER A 163 -5.50 15.00 -0.45
N GLU A 164 -4.76 15.14 -1.55
CA GLU A 164 -5.08 16.12 -2.61
C GLU A 164 -6.42 15.81 -3.29
N VAL A 165 -6.74 14.53 -3.51
CA VAL A 165 -8.06 14.13 -4.03
C VAL A 165 -9.18 14.47 -3.05
N ASN A 166 -8.94 14.32 -1.74
CA ASN A 166 -9.90 14.72 -0.72
C ASN A 166 -10.17 16.23 -0.77
N LYS A 167 -9.12 17.07 -0.82
CA LYS A 167 -9.25 18.53 -0.94
C LYS A 167 -9.99 18.96 -2.21
N TYR A 168 -9.72 18.29 -3.32
CA TYR A 168 -10.42 18.53 -4.58
C TYR A 168 -11.93 18.26 -4.45
N LEU A 169 -12.32 17.15 -3.81
CA LEU A 169 -13.73 16.79 -3.59
C LEU A 169 -14.43 17.72 -2.59
N ASP A 170 -13.70 18.26 -1.61
CA ASP A 170 -14.24 19.24 -0.67
C ASP A 170 -14.50 20.58 -1.37
N THR A 171 -13.63 20.96 -2.30
CA THR A 171 -13.75 22.19 -3.11
C THR A 171 -14.87 22.08 -4.15
N THR A 172 -14.94 20.96 -4.87
CA THR A 172 -15.94 20.75 -5.92
C THR A 172 -17.31 20.36 -5.34
N ALA A 173 -17.36 19.73 -4.17
CA ALA A 173 -18.58 19.34 -3.47
C ALA A 173 -19.62 18.61 -4.36
N PRO A 174 -19.25 17.54 -5.09
CA PRO A 174 -20.14 16.87 -6.06
C PRO A 174 -21.44 16.35 -5.43
N TRP A 175 -21.40 16.02 -4.14
CA TRP A 175 -22.55 15.58 -3.32
C TRP A 175 -23.67 16.62 -3.26
N GLN A 176 -23.32 17.90 -3.33
CA GLN A 176 -24.26 19.01 -3.35
C GLN A 176 -24.66 19.32 -4.80
N GLN A 177 -23.67 19.40 -5.69
CA GLN A 177 -23.87 19.74 -7.10
C GLN A 177 -24.82 18.78 -7.81
N VAL A 178 -24.78 17.48 -7.52
CA VAL A 178 -25.64 16.47 -8.19
C VAL A 178 -27.14 16.77 -8.08
N LYS A 179 -27.56 17.58 -7.08
CA LYS A 179 -28.96 17.95 -6.86
C LYS A 179 -29.46 19.03 -7.85
N THR A 180 -28.56 19.82 -8.41
CA THR A 180 -28.88 20.98 -9.26
C THR A 180 -28.22 20.93 -10.63
N ASP A 181 -27.02 20.38 -10.70
CA ASP A 181 -26.22 20.23 -11.91
C ASP A 181 -25.46 18.89 -11.87
N LYS A 182 -26.11 17.88 -12.43
CA LYS A 182 -25.56 16.52 -12.52
C LYS A 182 -24.33 16.46 -13.43
N ALA A 183 -24.20 17.35 -14.42
CA ALA A 183 -23.07 17.36 -15.34
C ALA A 183 -21.79 17.87 -14.65
N THR A 184 -21.89 18.93 -13.85
CA THR A 184 -20.75 19.40 -13.05
C THR A 184 -20.32 18.36 -12.01
N ALA A 185 -21.27 17.69 -11.35
CA ALA A 185 -20.95 16.60 -10.43
C ALA A 185 -20.30 15.40 -11.16
N ALA A 186 -20.75 15.07 -12.37
CA ALA A 186 -20.18 14.01 -13.20
C ALA A 186 -18.70 14.25 -13.48
N ARG A 187 -18.33 15.48 -13.87
CA ARG A 187 -16.94 15.89 -14.09
C ARG A 187 -16.06 15.69 -12.85
N ALA A 188 -16.53 16.11 -11.69
CA ALA A 188 -15.78 15.98 -10.45
C ALA A 188 -15.59 14.52 -10.03
N ILE A 189 -16.63 13.69 -10.19
CA ILE A 189 -16.57 12.26 -9.88
C ILE A 189 -15.68 11.51 -10.88
N PHE A 190 -15.75 11.82 -12.18
CA PHE A 190 -14.84 11.27 -13.18
C PHE A 190 -13.37 11.53 -12.81
N THR A 191 -13.05 12.78 -12.51
CA THR A 191 -11.69 13.21 -12.14
C THR A 191 -11.19 12.49 -10.88
N ALA A 192 -12.04 12.40 -9.85
CA ALA A 192 -11.70 11.66 -8.63
C ALA A 192 -11.53 10.15 -8.88
N LEU A 193 -12.35 9.53 -9.73
CA LEU A 193 -12.21 8.11 -10.08
C LEU A 193 -10.89 7.84 -10.81
N LYS A 194 -10.52 8.69 -11.78
CA LYS A 194 -9.24 8.57 -12.49
C LYS A 194 -8.06 8.70 -11.52
N ALA A 195 -8.13 9.63 -10.57
CA ALA A 195 -7.13 9.78 -9.52
C ALA A 195 -7.05 8.56 -8.59
N ILE A 196 -8.19 8.04 -8.13
CA ILE A 196 -8.27 6.83 -7.28
C ILE A 196 -7.70 5.61 -8.01
N ASP A 197 -7.97 5.47 -9.31
CA ASP A 197 -7.48 4.37 -10.12
C ASP A 197 -5.95 4.38 -10.28
N SER A 198 -5.37 5.57 -10.45
CA SER A 198 -3.91 5.77 -10.41
C SER A 198 -3.33 5.50 -9.02
N LEU A 199 -3.94 6.06 -7.96
CA LEU A 199 -3.46 5.90 -6.58
C LEU A 199 -3.47 4.45 -6.11
N LYS A 200 -4.46 3.66 -6.55
CA LYS A 200 -4.49 2.21 -6.33
C LYS A 200 -3.19 1.54 -6.76
N ILE A 201 -2.60 1.94 -7.89
CA ILE A 201 -1.31 1.40 -8.35
C ILE A 201 -0.16 1.93 -7.50
N LEU A 202 -0.16 3.22 -7.17
CA LEU A 202 0.88 3.84 -6.33
C LEU A 202 0.93 3.23 -4.91
N PHE A 203 -0.22 2.82 -4.37
CA PHE A 203 -0.32 2.14 -3.09
C PHE A 203 0.01 0.64 -3.18
N ALA A 204 -0.02 0.03 -4.36
CA ALA A 204 0.12 -1.41 -4.55
C ALA A 204 1.40 -2.03 -3.92
N PRO A 205 2.58 -1.38 -3.94
CA PRO A 205 3.77 -1.90 -3.25
C PRO A 205 3.61 -2.01 -1.73
N PHE A 206 2.79 -1.14 -1.13
CA PHE A 206 2.58 -1.05 0.32
C PHE A 206 1.33 -1.82 0.77
N LEU A 207 0.27 -1.76 -0.03
CA LEU A 207 -1.09 -2.24 0.27
C LEU A 207 -1.60 -3.22 -0.80
N PRO A 208 -0.91 -4.35 -1.05
CA PRO A 208 -1.22 -5.22 -2.18
C PRO A 208 -2.64 -5.78 -2.13
N PHE A 209 -3.13 -6.22 -0.96
CA PHE A 209 -4.42 -6.90 -0.87
C PHE A 209 -5.59 -5.94 -1.13
N THR A 210 -5.55 -4.74 -0.55
CA THR A 210 -6.60 -3.74 -0.72
C THR A 210 -6.50 -3.00 -2.04
N SER A 211 -5.30 -2.87 -2.63
CA SER A 211 -5.12 -2.34 -3.98
C SER A 211 -5.70 -3.30 -5.03
N ASP A 212 -5.48 -4.61 -4.88
CA ASP A 212 -6.06 -5.64 -5.74
C ASP A 212 -7.59 -5.70 -5.59
N LYS A 213 -8.10 -5.62 -4.36
CA LYS A 213 -9.54 -5.51 -4.09
C LYS A 213 -10.16 -4.28 -4.75
N LEU A 214 -9.51 -3.12 -4.64
CA LEU A 214 -9.93 -1.89 -5.30
C LEU A 214 -9.84 -2.01 -6.84
N HIS A 215 -8.87 -2.76 -7.37
CA HIS A 215 -8.78 -3.05 -8.80
C HIS A 215 -10.07 -3.71 -9.31
N GLY A 216 -10.57 -4.70 -8.55
CA GLY A 216 -11.86 -5.31 -8.83
C GLY A 216 -13.04 -4.33 -8.74
N PHE A 217 -13.05 -3.41 -7.77
CA PHE A 217 -14.12 -2.40 -7.65
C PHE A 217 -14.12 -1.37 -8.78
N MET A 218 -12.95 -1.06 -9.33
CA MET A 218 -12.80 -0.23 -10.53
C MET A 218 -13.23 -0.95 -11.83
N GLY A 219 -13.79 -2.16 -11.73
CA GLY A 219 -14.36 -2.88 -12.86
C GLY A 219 -13.39 -3.77 -13.62
N TYR A 220 -12.11 -3.80 -13.23
CA TYR A 220 -11.12 -4.63 -13.91
C TYR A 220 -11.21 -6.10 -13.50
N ASP A 221 -10.87 -6.96 -14.46
CA ASP A 221 -10.70 -8.40 -14.25
C ASP A 221 -9.22 -8.74 -14.04
N GLY A 222 -8.98 -9.88 -13.39
CA GLY A 222 -7.63 -10.34 -13.04
C GLY A 222 -7.12 -9.72 -11.74
N SER A 223 -5.83 -9.96 -11.46
CA SER A 223 -5.14 -9.45 -10.27
C SER A 223 -4.02 -8.52 -10.70
N LEU A 224 -3.73 -7.49 -9.90
CA LEU A 224 -2.56 -6.65 -10.06
C LEU A 224 -1.25 -7.45 -10.05
N PHE A 225 -1.19 -8.52 -9.26
CA PHE A 225 0.07 -9.22 -8.97
C PHE A 225 0.13 -10.64 -9.53
N GLY A 226 -0.98 -11.25 -9.93
CA GLY A 226 -1.03 -12.68 -10.27
C GLY A 226 -1.32 -13.53 -9.03
N THR A 227 -0.87 -14.79 -9.00
CA THR A 227 -1.22 -15.72 -7.92
C THR A 227 0.03 -16.25 -7.22
N GLN A 228 0.02 -16.19 -5.89
CA GLN A 228 1.00 -16.87 -5.04
C GLN A 228 0.35 -18.06 -4.34
N THR A 229 0.99 -19.21 -4.41
CA THR A 229 0.51 -20.44 -3.76
C THR A 229 1.64 -21.09 -3.00
N THR A 230 1.28 -21.86 -1.97
CA THR A 230 2.26 -22.69 -1.27
C THR A 230 2.04 -24.14 -1.59
N GLU A 231 3.11 -24.86 -1.87
CA GLU A 231 3.11 -26.28 -2.22
C GLU A 231 4.06 -27.01 -1.27
N THR A 232 3.73 -28.25 -0.91
CA THR A 232 4.66 -29.12 -0.19
C THR A 232 5.39 -30.01 -1.18
N LEU A 233 6.71 -29.92 -1.21
CA LEU A 233 7.58 -30.74 -2.02
C LEU A 233 8.28 -31.79 -1.17
N LYS A 234 8.57 -32.93 -1.78
CA LYS A 234 9.40 -33.99 -1.21
C LYS A 234 10.51 -34.33 -2.19
N ASP A 235 11.75 -34.11 -1.77
CA ASP A 235 12.94 -34.40 -2.57
C ASP A 235 14.04 -35.04 -1.70
N ALA A 236 15.28 -35.01 -2.18
CA ALA A 236 16.43 -35.63 -1.50
C ALA A 236 16.77 -34.99 -0.13
N ILE A 237 16.34 -33.75 0.15
CA ILE A 237 16.56 -33.09 1.44
C ILE A 237 15.38 -33.24 2.40
N GLY A 238 14.29 -33.88 1.96
CA GLY A 238 13.11 -34.18 2.77
C GLY A 238 11.86 -33.45 2.30
N GLU A 239 10.87 -33.40 3.18
CA GLU A 239 9.61 -32.70 2.94
C GLU A 239 9.70 -31.25 3.39
N HIS A 240 9.40 -30.31 2.49
CA HIS A 240 9.46 -28.88 2.78
C HIS A 240 8.42 -28.09 1.99
N LYS A 241 8.00 -26.96 2.54
CA LYS A 241 7.00 -26.07 1.94
C LYS A 241 7.70 -25.00 1.10
N VAL A 242 7.27 -24.84 -0.15
CA VAL A 242 7.77 -23.81 -1.07
C VAL A 242 6.68 -22.80 -1.40
N LEU A 243 7.09 -21.56 -1.69
CA LEU A 243 6.24 -20.53 -2.26
C LEU A 243 6.42 -20.53 -3.79
N ARG A 244 5.31 -20.62 -4.51
CA ARG A 244 5.25 -20.54 -5.98
C ARG A 244 4.57 -19.25 -6.37
N TYR A 245 4.96 -18.72 -7.53
CA TYR A 245 4.36 -17.53 -8.12
C TYR A 245 3.99 -17.81 -9.58
N ASP A 246 2.74 -17.54 -9.93
CA ASP A 246 2.22 -17.59 -11.28
C ASP A 246 1.83 -16.17 -11.75
N PRO A 247 2.56 -15.58 -12.71
CA PRO A 247 2.28 -14.25 -13.23
C PRO A 247 1.16 -14.24 -14.29
N THR A 248 0.62 -15.38 -14.72
CA THR A 248 -0.27 -15.47 -15.90
C THR A 248 -1.52 -14.57 -15.80
N GLY A 249 -2.02 -14.35 -14.59
CA GLY A 249 -3.17 -13.47 -14.32
C GLY A 249 -2.83 -12.04 -13.89
N ALA A 250 -1.55 -11.65 -13.91
CA ALA A 250 -1.09 -10.34 -13.47
C ALA A 250 -1.37 -9.25 -14.52
N THR A 251 -2.12 -8.22 -14.15
CA THR A 251 -2.50 -7.10 -15.02
C THR A 251 -1.88 -5.77 -14.59
N GLY A 252 -1.26 -5.72 -13.41
CA GLY A 252 -0.70 -4.50 -12.84
C GLY A 252 0.43 -3.93 -13.67
N LYS A 253 0.38 -2.63 -13.93
CA LYS A 253 1.43 -1.87 -14.61
C LYS A 253 1.65 -0.55 -13.85
N TRP A 254 2.90 -0.14 -13.70
CA TRP A 254 3.27 1.14 -13.10
C TRP A 254 3.01 2.29 -14.09
N GLU A 255 1.73 2.57 -14.35
CA GLU A 255 1.30 3.61 -15.28
C GLU A 255 0.02 4.30 -14.78
N PRO A 256 -0.19 5.58 -15.17
CA PRO A 256 -1.44 6.29 -14.94
C PRO A 256 -2.71 5.58 -15.42
N SER A 257 -3.83 5.93 -14.79
CA SER A 257 -5.15 5.43 -15.12
C SER A 257 -5.54 5.68 -16.59
N LYS A 258 -6.05 4.62 -17.22
CA LYS A 258 -6.65 4.63 -18.57
C LYS A 258 -8.17 4.62 -18.54
N LEU A 259 -8.77 4.89 -17.38
CA LEU A 259 -10.22 4.89 -17.17
C LEU A 259 -10.92 5.88 -18.11
N LYS A 260 -12.07 5.47 -18.67
CA LYS A 260 -12.88 6.22 -19.62
C LYS A 260 -14.33 6.31 -19.15
N ALA A 261 -15.05 7.31 -19.66
CA ALA A 261 -16.49 7.40 -19.49
C ALA A 261 -17.18 6.14 -20.02
N GLY A 262 -18.16 5.64 -19.27
CA GLY A 262 -18.89 4.41 -19.57
C GLY A 262 -18.22 3.13 -19.10
N ASP A 263 -16.96 3.16 -18.62
CA ASP A 263 -16.34 1.96 -18.04
C ASP A 263 -17.18 1.47 -16.84
N PRO A 264 -17.40 0.15 -16.71
CA PRO A 264 -18.19 -0.40 -15.61
C PRO A 264 -17.39 -0.34 -14.30
N LEU A 265 -18.11 -0.15 -13.20
CA LEU A 265 -17.63 -0.19 -11.83
C LEU A 265 -18.42 -1.24 -11.07
N ARG A 266 -17.84 -1.76 -9.98
CA ARG A 266 -18.52 -2.71 -9.11
C ARG A 266 -18.85 -2.05 -7.79
N GLN A 267 -19.88 -2.56 -7.11
CA GLN A 267 -20.29 -2.05 -5.81
C GLN A 267 -19.13 -2.22 -4.80
N PRO A 268 -18.62 -1.15 -4.19
CA PRO A 268 -17.54 -1.25 -3.23
C PRO A 268 -18.03 -1.76 -1.88
N VAL A 269 -17.10 -2.34 -1.13
CA VAL A 269 -17.21 -2.52 0.32
C VAL A 269 -15.98 -1.93 0.98
N ALA A 270 -16.02 -1.73 2.31
CA ALA A 270 -14.89 -1.21 3.06
C ALA A 270 -13.56 -1.92 2.71
N LEU A 271 -12.54 -1.13 2.37
CA LEU A 271 -11.20 -1.63 2.06
C LEU A 271 -10.47 -2.03 3.34
N PHE A 272 -10.60 -1.22 4.39
CA PHE A 272 -9.94 -1.42 5.68
C PHE A 272 -10.97 -1.55 6.80
N LYS A 273 -10.67 -2.37 7.80
CA LYS A 273 -11.44 -2.48 9.02
C LYS A 273 -10.93 -1.44 10.02
N LYS A 274 -11.85 -0.73 10.68
CA LYS A 274 -11.49 0.11 11.82
C LYS A 274 -11.07 -0.78 12.99
N LEU A 275 -9.94 -0.46 13.61
CA LEU A 275 -9.45 -1.13 14.80
C LEU A 275 -10.03 -0.48 16.05
N ASP A 276 -10.50 -1.29 16.99
CA ASP A 276 -10.94 -0.81 18.30
C ASP A 276 -9.72 -0.32 19.11
N ILE A 277 -9.86 0.75 19.89
CA ILE A 277 -8.73 1.26 20.68
C ILE A 277 -8.32 0.30 21.80
N SER A 278 -9.24 -0.56 22.25
CA SER A 278 -8.97 -1.59 23.26
C SER A 278 -7.87 -2.57 22.85
N ILE A 279 -7.58 -2.71 21.55
CA ILE A 279 -6.49 -3.58 21.08
C ILE A 279 -5.12 -3.14 21.62
N VAL A 280 -4.96 -1.85 21.92
CA VAL A 280 -3.69 -1.31 22.41
C VAL A 280 -3.33 -1.97 23.74
N GLU A 281 -4.26 -1.97 24.69
CA GLU A 281 -4.05 -2.56 26.00
C GLU A 281 -3.99 -4.08 25.94
N ASP A 282 -4.84 -4.69 25.12
CA ASP A 282 -4.83 -6.14 24.89
C ASP A 282 -3.47 -6.62 24.37
N GLU A 283 -2.94 -5.99 23.33
CA GLU A 283 -1.69 -6.42 22.73
C GLU A 283 -0.48 -6.11 23.59
N ARG A 284 -0.49 -5.00 24.33
CA ARG A 284 0.50 -4.73 25.38
C ARG A 284 0.52 -5.84 26.44
N ALA A 285 -0.65 -6.31 26.87
CA ALA A 285 -0.75 -7.39 27.85
C ALA A 285 -0.23 -8.75 27.34
N ARG A 286 -0.09 -8.92 26.01
CA ARG A 286 0.49 -10.13 25.39
C ARG A 286 2.02 -10.08 25.31
N LEU A 287 2.62 -8.89 25.41
CA LEU A 287 4.07 -8.76 25.48
C LEU A 287 4.56 -9.38 26.79
N GLY A 288 5.73 -10.02 26.73
CA GLY A 288 6.37 -10.57 27.93
C GLY A 288 6.88 -9.48 28.89
N ASN A 289 7.54 -9.88 29.97
CA ASN A 289 8.06 -8.97 30.99
C ASN A 289 9.52 -8.57 30.75
#